data_AF-A0AAV8VM70-F1
#
_entry.id   AF-A0AAV8VM70-F1
#
_cell.length_a   1.000
_cell.length_b   1.000
_cell.length_c   1.000
_cell.angle_alpha   90.00
_cell.angle_beta   90.00
_cell.angle_gamma   90.00
#
_symmetry.space_group_name_H-M   'P 1'
#
loop_
_entity.id
_entity.type
_entity.pdbx_description
1 polymer ?
#
loop_
_entity_poly.entity_id
_entity_poly.type
_entity_poly.pdbx_seq_one_letter_code
_entity_poly.pdbx_strand_id
1 'polypeptide(L)'
;MWYLEGRLTKDDVDSVQNVGLTSTLKSYLSHNEDESIALENAGCYPKSTRVLDIANDKFSVCIPLKMLMGFFEDYKKIILNMEQKLVLIRCSNDIDALIAVDDSEKPKIHIERIY
;
A
#
# COMPACT_ATOMS: atom_id res chain seq x y z
N MET A 1 -12.38 9.12 1.08
CA MET A 1 -13.07 7.80 1.02
C MET A 1 -12.43 6.98 -0.08
N TRP A 2 -11.49 6.11 0.28
CA TRP A 2 -10.59 5.42 -0.64
C TRP A 2 -11.16 4.13 -1.17
N TYR A 3 -11.33 4.03 -2.49
CA TYR A 3 -11.55 2.77 -3.19
C TYR A 3 -10.29 2.42 -3.99
N LEU A 4 -9.56 1.42 -3.50
CA LEU A 4 -8.54 0.71 -4.25
C LEU A 4 -9.07 -0.67 -4.59
N GLU A 5 -9.14 -0.99 -5.88
CA GLU A 5 -9.52 -2.32 -6.39
C GLU A 5 -8.26 -3.02 -6.89
N GLY A 6 -7.98 -4.19 -6.31
CA GLY A 6 -6.93 -5.13 -6.74
C GLY A 6 -7.48 -6.11 -7.78
N ARG A 7 -6.83 -6.29 -8.94
CA ARG A 7 -7.26 -7.29 -9.93
C ARG A 7 -6.09 -8.00 -10.64
N LEU A 8 -6.17 -9.33 -10.82
CA LEU A 8 -5.21 -10.22 -11.49
C LEU A 8 -5.95 -11.15 -12.48
N THR A 9 -5.85 -10.96 -13.80
CA THR A 9 -6.59 -11.76 -14.84
C THR A 9 -5.76 -12.93 -15.41
N LYS A 10 -6.27 -14.15 -15.67
CA LYS A 10 -7.32 -14.58 -16.63
C LYS A 10 -8.59 -15.25 -16.04
N ASP A 11 -8.56 -15.64 -14.78
CA ASP A 11 -9.71 -15.91 -13.91
C ASP A 11 -9.35 -15.21 -12.60
N ASP A 12 -10.07 -14.14 -12.24
CA ASP A 12 -9.66 -13.24 -11.15
C ASP A 12 -9.39 -14.04 -9.87
N VAL A 13 -8.12 -14.17 -9.49
CA VAL A 13 -7.69 -15.02 -8.37
C VAL A 13 -8.17 -14.46 -7.04
N ASP A 14 -8.10 -13.13 -6.90
CA ASP A 14 -8.57 -12.40 -5.75
C ASP A 14 -8.84 -10.94 -6.13
N SER A 15 -9.87 -10.36 -5.53
CA SER A 15 -10.26 -8.97 -5.71
C SER A 15 -10.68 -8.38 -4.37
N VAL A 16 -9.95 -7.36 -3.95
CA VAL A 16 -10.18 -6.68 -2.68
C VAL A 16 -10.59 -5.24 -2.98
N GLN A 17 -11.69 -4.82 -2.36
CA GLN A 17 -12.15 -3.43 -2.38
C GLN A 17 -11.53 -2.65 -1.22
N ASN A 18 -11.25 -1.37 -1.43
CA ASN A 18 -10.66 -0.48 -0.43
C ASN A 18 -9.34 -1.01 0.13
N VAL A 19 -8.50 -1.60 -0.73
CA VAL A 19 -7.25 -2.29 -0.34
C VAL A 19 -6.45 -1.50 0.68
N GLY A 20 -6.29 -0.19 0.50
CA GLY A 20 -5.54 0.65 1.44
C GLY A 20 -6.15 0.69 2.85
N LEU A 21 -7.47 0.76 2.99
CA LEU A 21 -8.14 0.77 4.30
C LEU A 21 -8.11 -0.61 4.95
N THR A 22 -8.44 -1.65 4.17
CA THR A 22 -8.49 -3.03 4.68
C THR A 22 -7.10 -3.51 5.08
N SER A 23 -6.08 -3.22 4.26
CA SER A 23 -4.69 -3.57 4.57
C SER A 23 -4.18 -2.83 5.79
N THR A 24 -4.47 -1.52 5.91
CA THR A 24 -4.03 -0.74 7.07
C THR A 24 -4.68 -1.23 8.35
N LEU A 25 -6.00 -1.47 8.33
CA LEU A 25 -6.71 -2.00 9.49
C LEU A 25 -6.22 -3.39 9.88
N LYS A 26 -6.02 -4.26 8.89
CA LYS A 26 -5.45 -5.58 9.10
C LYS A 26 -4.05 -5.47 9.70
N SER A 27 -3.20 -4.61 9.14
CA SER A 27 -1.84 -4.43 9.63
C SER A 27 -1.81 -3.98 11.08
N TYR A 28 -2.69 -3.04 11.44
CA TYR A 28 -2.83 -2.54 12.80
C TYR A 28 -3.26 -3.63 13.81
N LEU A 29 -4.13 -4.55 13.39
CA LEU A 29 -4.68 -5.59 14.29
C LEU A 29 -3.86 -6.88 14.33
N SER A 30 -3.18 -7.24 13.24
CA SER A 30 -2.57 -8.56 13.08
C SER A 30 -1.05 -8.58 13.23
N HIS A 31 -0.36 -7.45 13.01
CA HIS A 31 1.11 -7.47 13.01
C HIS A 31 1.67 -7.47 14.42
N ASN A 32 2.72 -8.27 14.61
CA ASN A 32 3.55 -8.19 15.80
C ASN A 32 4.57 -7.04 15.67
N GLU A 33 5.29 -6.74 16.75
CA GLU A 33 6.21 -5.60 16.80
C GLU A 33 7.32 -5.69 15.74
N ASP A 34 7.88 -6.88 15.51
CA ASP A 34 8.93 -7.12 14.52
C ASP A 34 8.45 -6.90 13.08
N GLU A 35 7.29 -7.47 12.71
CA GLU A 35 6.70 -7.27 11.38
C GLU A 35 6.35 -5.80 11.15
N SER A 36 5.89 -5.12 12.20
CA SER A 36 5.51 -3.72 12.12
C SER A 36 6.77 -2.85 11.93
N ILE A 37 7.89 -3.14 12.61
CA ILE A 37 9.18 -2.45 12.41
C ILE A 37 9.69 -2.67 10.97
N ALA A 38 9.57 -3.89 10.45
CA ALA A 38 9.99 -4.18 9.07
C ALA A 38 9.17 -3.39 8.01
N LEU A 39 7.94 -3.01 8.34
CA LEU A 39 7.02 -2.24 7.49
C LEU A 39 6.94 -0.75 7.89
N GLU A 40 7.87 -0.25 8.70
CA GLU A 40 7.92 1.16 9.11
C GLU A 40 7.94 2.09 7.88
N ASN A 41 8.75 1.74 6.87
CA ASN A 41 8.84 2.49 5.62
C ASN A 41 7.55 2.43 4.77
N ALA A 42 6.66 1.47 5.03
CA ALA A 42 5.38 1.35 4.35
C ALA A 42 4.24 2.12 5.04
N GLY A 43 4.55 2.92 6.07
CA GLY A 43 3.56 3.69 6.81
C GLY A 43 2.61 2.82 7.66
N CYS A 44 2.94 1.55 7.85
CA CYS A 44 2.11 0.57 8.56
C CYS A 44 2.48 0.42 10.05
N TYR A 45 3.36 1.29 10.58
CA TYR A 45 3.81 1.22 11.96
C TYR A 45 3.22 2.35 12.81
N PRO A 46 2.18 2.09 13.63
CA PRO A 46 1.47 3.13 14.38
C PRO A 46 2.27 3.71 15.56
N LYS A 47 3.39 3.09 15.94
CA LYS A 47 4.18 3.47 17.14
C LYS A 47 5.46 4.25 16.82
N SER A 48 5.79 4.48 15.54
CA SER A 48 7.01 5.23 15.19
C SER A 48 6.61 6.64 14.83
N THR A 49 7.18 7.57 15.57
CA THR A 49 7.17 8.99 15.27
C THR A 49 8.19 9.35 14.19
N ARG A 50 8.90 8.36 13.61
CA ARG A 50 9.79 8.62 12.48
C ARG A 50 8.94 8.91 11.26
N VAL A 51 8.63 10.20 11.10
CA VAL A 51 8.55 10.82 9.79
C VAL A 51 9.77 10.31 9.04
N LEU A 52 9.56 9.59 7.93
CA LEU A 52 10.65 9.12 7.09
C LEU A 52 11.60 10.29 6.92
N ASP A 53 12.84 10.15 7.41
CA ASP A 53 13.83 11.20 7.28
C ASP A 53 14.18 11.21 5.79
N ILE A 54 13.45 12.04 5.03
CA ILE A 54 13.53 12.07 3.57
C ILE A 54 14.83 12.78 3.22
N ALA A 55 15.96 12.12 3.49
CA ALA A 55 17.24 12.55 2.98
C ALA A 55 17.15 12.49 1.45
N ASN A 56 17.07 13.67 0.82
CA ASN A 56 16.99 13.91 -0.63
C ASN A 56 15.59 13.82 -1.28
N ASP A 57 14.50 14.13 -0.56
CA ASP A 57 13.12 14.17 -1.12
C ASP A 57 12.64 12.87 -1.81
N LYS A 58 13.30 11.75 -1.52
CA LYS A 58 12.99 10.44 -2.10
C LYS A 58 12.78 9.41 -1.01
N PHE A 59 11.75 8.59 -1.18
CA PHE A 59 11.50 7.42 -0.35
C PHE A 59 11.19 6.21 -1.23
N SER A 60 11.54 5.02 -0.75
CA SER A 60 11.23 3.75 -1.42
C SER A 60 10.56 2.82 -0.43
N VAL A 61 9.48 2.18 -0.86
CA VAL A 61 8.68 1.29 -0.02
C VAL A 61 8.60 -0.09 -0.66
N CYS A 62 8.76 -1.12 0.17
CA CYS A 62 8.43 -2.50 -0.20
C CYS A 62 7.15 -2.91 0.55
N ILE A 63 6.06 -3.14 -0.19
CA ILE A 63 4.79 -3.59 0.38
C ILE A 63 4.59 -5.07 0.03
N PRO A 64 4.57 -5.98 1.02
CA PRO A 64 4.29 -7.39 0.77
C PRO A 64 2.88 -7.60 0.20
N LEU A 65 2.73 -8.44 -0.84
CA LEU A 65 1.42 -8.73 -1.44
C LEU A 65 0.43 -9.38 -0.46
N LYS A 66 0.92 -10.13 0.54
CA LYS A 66 0.11 -10.70 1.65
C LYS A 66 -0.62 -9.64 2.48
N MET A 67 -0.17 -8.38 2.40
CA MET A 67 -0.80 -7.25 3.08
C MET A 67 -1.97 -6.70 2.27
N LEU A 68 -1.89 -6.78 0.93
CA LEU A 68 -2.85 -6.19 0.01
C LEU A 68 -3.99 -7.16 -0.35
N MET A 69 -3.71 -8.46 -0.41
CA MET A 69 -4.63 -9.46 -0.96
C MET A 69 -4.61 -10.73 -0.10
N GLY A 70 -5.78 -11.33 0.11
CA GLY A 70 -5.95 -12.52 0.92
C GLY A 70 -5.31 -13.75 0.29
N PHE A 71 -5.31 -13.83 -1.05
CA PHE A 71 -4.69 -14.93 -1.78
C PHE A 71 -3.22 -15.16 -1.40
N PHE A 72 -2.45 -14.08 -1.19
CA PHE A 72 -1.02 -14.19 -0.91
C PHE A 72 -0.69 -14.48 0.56
N GLU A 73 -1.68 -14.59 1.45
CA GLU A 73 -1.44 -14.95 2.85
C GLU A 73 -1.03 -16.42 3.00
N ASP A 74 -1.78 -17.31 2.35
CA ASP A 74 -1.61 -18.76 2.47
C ASP A 74 -0.85 -19.37 1.29
N TYR A 75 -0.52 -18.56 0.28
CA TYR A 75 0.12 -19.05 -0.92
C TYR A 75 1.61 -19.35 -0.69
N LYS A 76 1.95 -20.64 -0.60
CA LYS A 76 3.32 -21.12 -0.33
C LYS A 76 4.04 -21.69 -1.56
N LYS A 77 3.41 -21.66 -2.73
CA LYS A 77 3.99 -22.21 -3.97
C LYS A 77 4.78 -21.14 -4.71
N ILE A 78 5.61 -21.55 -5.67
CA ILE A 78 6.29 -20.62 -6.58
C ILE A 78 5.45 -20.50 -7.85
N ILE A 79 5.16 -19.27 -8.26
CA ILE A 79 4.44 -18.90 -9.48
C ILE A 79 5.48 -18.75 -10.59
N LEU A 80 5.57 -19.75 -11.49
CA LEU A 80 6.52 -19.78 -12.60
C LEU A 80 5.77 -19.84 -13.94
N ASN A 81 6.32 -19.17 -14.95
CA ASN A 81 5.85 -19.24 -16.34
C ASN A 81 4.37 -18.87 -16.54
N MET A 82 3.82 -17.99 -15.68
CA MET A 82 2.51 -17.37 -15.90
C MET A 82 2.62 -15.85 -15.96
N GLU A 83 1.77 -15.25 -16.80
CA GLU A 83 1.56 -13.81 -16.82
C GLU A 83 0.89 -13.38 -15.51
N GLN A 84 1.49 -12.42 -14.81
CA GLN A 84 0.99 -11.86 -13.56
C GLN A 84 0.66 -10.38 -13.79
N LYS A 85 -0.53 -9.96 -13.38
CA LYS A 85 -1.02 -8.59 -13.57
C LYS A 85 -1.57 -8.02 -12.27
N LEU A 86 -0.83 -7.18 -11.56
CA LEU A 86 -1.40 -6.45 -10.42
C LEU A 86 -2.02 -5.14 -10.90
N VAL A 87 -3.32 -4.99 -10.78
CA VAL A 87 -4.03 -3.73 -11.02
C VAL A 87 -4.36 -3.11 -9.66
N LEU A 88 -3.96 -1.86 -9.42
CA LEU A 88 -4.38 -1.06 -8.26
C LEU A 88 -5.08 0.19 -8.75
N ILE A 89 -6.35 0.37 -8.38
CA ILE A 89 -7.15 1.52 -8.82
C ILE A 89 -7.14 2.62 -7.78
N ARG A 90 -6.44 3.74 -7.97
CA ARG A 90 -6.49 4.85 -7.00
C ARG A 90 -7.80 5.66 -7.12
N CYS A 91 -8.23 6.29 -6.03
CA CYS A 91 -9.19 7.39 -6.11
C CYS A 91 -8.70 8.52 -7.01
N SER A 92 -9.65 9.25 -7.60
CA SER A 92 -9.37 10.39 -8.47
C SER A 92 -8.86 11.64 -7.74
N ASN A 93 -8.84 11.62 -6.40
CA ASN A 93 -8.38 12.73 -5.58
C ASN A 93 -7.44 12.25 -4.46
N ASP A 94 -6.64 13.18 -3.97
CA ASP A 94 -5.50 12.90 -3.09
C ASP A 94 -5.74 13.43 -1.67
N ILE A 95 -7.01 13.72 -1.35
CA ILE A 95 -7.40 14.53 -0.19
C ILE A 95 -6.96 13.89 1.12
N ASP A 96 -7.14 12.58 1.29
CA ASP A 96 -6.76 11.91 2.54
C ASP A 96 -5.33 11.29 2.48
N ALA A 97 -4.56 11.55 1.42
CA ALA A 97 -3.20 11.00 1.23
C ALA A 97 -2.12 11.94 1.78
N LEU A 98 -2.49 13.20 2.02
CA LEU A 98 -1.60 14.27 2.44
C LEU A 98 -2.22 15.02 3.60
N ILE A 99 -1.41 15.29 4.61
CA ILE A 99 -1.76 16.20 5.69
C ILE A 99 -0.89 17.44 5.49
N ALA A 100 -1.51 18.54 5.07
CA ALA A 100 -0.82 19.82 4.99
C ALA A 100 -0.70 20.42 6.40
N VAL A 101 0.42 21.09 6.67
CA VAL A 101 0.62 21.83 7.94
C VAL A 101 -0.10 23.17 7.90
N ASP A 102 -0.40 23.70 6.71
CA ASP A 102 -1.14 24.94 6.50
C ASP A 102 -2.29 24.70 5.48
N ASP A 103 -3.45 25.30 5.73
CA ASP A 103 -4.68 25.12 4.94
C ASP A 103 -4.71 25.99 3.66
N SER A 104 -3.68 26.83 3.47
CA SER A 104 -3.61 27.83 2.42
C SER A 104 -3.50 27.23 1.00
N GLU A 105 -2.91 26.05 0.86
CA GLU A 105 -2.73 25.39 -0.45
C GLU A 105 -3.02 23.88 -0.36
N LYS A 106 -3.81 23.36 -1.30
CA LYS A 106 -4.05 21.92 -1.40
C LYS A 106 -2.82 21.25 -2.02
N PRO A 107 -2.13 20.35 -1.29
CA PRO A 107 -0.97 19.67 -1.85
C PRO A 107 -1.40 18.76 -3.02
N LYS A 108 -0.72 18.87 -4.15
CA LYS A 108 -1.03 18.14 -5.39
C LYS A 108 0.09 17.14 -5.68
N ILE A 109 -0.23 15.84 -5.71
CA ILE A 109 0.75 14.80 -6.03
C ILE A 109 0.79 14.59 -7.53
N HIS A 110 1.99 14.64 -8.09
CA HIS A 110 2.26 14.18 -9.44
C HIS A 110 2.89 12.78 -9.35
N ILE A 111 2.16 11.76 -9.82
CA ILE A 111 2.68 10.39 -9.90
C ILE A 111 3.11 10.12 -11.33
N GLU A 112 4.38 9.77 -11.51
CA GLU A 112 4.92 9.33 -12.79
C GLU A 112 5.14 7.82 -12.78
N ARG A 113 4.86 7.17 -13.90
CA ARG A 113 5.20 5.78 -14.09
C ARG A 113 6.71 5.68 -14.30
N ILE A 114 7.39 5.01 -13.38
CA ILE A 114 8.79 4.64 -13.57
C ILE A 114 8.80 3.49 -14.60
N TYR A 115 9.56 3.68 -15.69
CA TYR A 115 9.73 2.71 -16.78
C TYR A 115 10.82 1.70 -16.45
#